data_AF-A0A661NVT8-F1
#
_entry.id   AF-A0A661NVT8-F1
#
_cell.length_a   1.000
_cell.length_b   1.000
_cell.length_c   1.000
_cell.angle_alpha   90.00
_cell.angle_beta   90.00
_cell.angle_gamma   90.00
#
_symmetry.space_group_name_H-M   'P 1'
#
loop_
_entity.id
_entity.type
_entity.pdbx_description
1 polymer ?
#
loop_
_entity_poly.entity_id
_entity_poly.type
_entity_poly.pdbx_seq_one_letter_code
_entity_poly.pdbx_strand_id
1 'polypeptide(L)'
;MRSPSATAFSSLFHLLVLLGVTASFPSAPSQAAAQARCEAPRILVVVDRSSSMSASRTGLLPSGHSKWGAARRAVDELATGFAATVDFGVALFPAVDGADSCDPGGVVLDVDSHSAAEVMDAFPVDDPPHGGNWTPTSQTLDLLVAEGALTDTSRDRHIILVTDGRQCCITSGLCIREQRFWPVASIMALRDLGVYVHVIGFGRGVDALTLNRSAVAGGTAVTGCDVDSDDATSAARCYHQADDLAGLRVAMGAIARFVTEETCDGYDNDCDDAVDEDFDLDVDLYTTCGSDPTVPGTPLDRDIVDCDDGDGLVNPGATEVCNGIDDDCDGEVDPGCACILGDTRTCGLYAGVCVQGMQACVDGLWGTCEGAIGPAVTETCDGWDDDCDGTTDEGALCEPGEACVDGACRLLAQPEPVSESGGCCTVAAGSRGPSPRHAIAFTLGLLAVAGMRLGRRR
;
A
#
# COMPACT_ATOMS: atom_id res chain seq x y z
N MET A 1 5.45 89.14 -14.59
CA MET A 1 5.10 90.44 -13.96
C MET A 1 3.68 90.34 -13.42
N ARG A 2 3.46 90.93 -12.25
CA ARG A 2 2.21 90.92 -11.50
C ARG A 2 0.98 91.30 -12.34
N SER A 3 -0.14 90.70 -11.92
CA SER A 3 -1.54 91.03 -12.19
C SER A 3 -1.89 92.52 -12.09
N PRO A 4 -3.11 92.90 -12.49
CA PRO A 4 -4.17 93.18 -11.49
C PRO A 4 -5.51 92.50 -11.85
N SER A 5 -6.31 92.03 -10.88
CA SER A 5 -7.42 92.73 -10.18
C SER A 5 -8.64 92.98 -11.12
N ALA A 6 -9.92 92.79 -10.78
CA ALA A 6 -10.61 92.74 -9.48
C ALA A 6 -12.13 92.44 -9.67
N THR A 7 -12.78 92.03 -8.56
CA THR A 7 -14.16 92.37 -8.08
C THR A 7 -15.40 91.62 -8.63
N ALA A 8 -16.46 91.26 -7.88
CA ALA A 8 -16.86 91.41 -6.45
C ALA A 8 -18.11 90.52 -6.11
N PHE A 9 -18.51 90.51 -4.80
CA PHE A 9 -19.74 90.01 -4.13
C PHE A 9 -19.85 88.48 -3.86
N SER A 10 -20.42 87.95 -2.77
CA SER A 10 -20.73 88.39 -1.39
C SER A 10 -21.32 87.15 -0.65
N SER A 11 -20.75 86.78 0.50
CA SER A 11 -21.28 86.02 1.65
C SER A 11 -22.44 84.99 1.48
N LEU A 12 -22.17 83.70 1.73
CA LEU A 12 -22.76 82.94 2.86
C LEU A 12 -22.10 81.55 3.05
N PHE A 13 -21.80 81.25 4.30
CA PHE A 13 -21.21 80.03 4.87
C PHE A 13 -22.17 78.82 4.78
N HIS A 14 -21.74 77.65 4.27
CA HIS A 14 -21.86 76.33 4.95
C HIS A 14 -21.32 75.17 4.10
N LEU A 15 -20.24 74.57 4.61
CA LEU A 15 -19.94 73.13 4.69
C LEU A 15 -20.17 72.24 3.44
N LEU A 16 -19.11 72.09 2.64
CA LEU A 16 -19.00 71.07 1.59
C LEU A 16 -18.36 69.81 2.21
N VAL A 17 -19.15 68.74 2.41
CA VAL A 17 -18.63 67.39 2.67
C VAL A 17 -18.25 66.78 1.33
N LEU A 18 -16.95 66.64 1.08
CA LEU A 18 -16.36 65.85 0.00
C LEU A 18 -16.58 64.36 0.29
N LEU A 19 -17.53 63.74 -0.41
CA LEU A 19 -17.60 62.28 -0.55
C LEU A 19 -16.60 61.86 -1.64
N GLY A 20 -15.37 61.56 -1.20
CA GLY A 20 -14.42 60.79 -1.99
C GLY A 20 -14.88 59.34 -2.06
N VAL A 21 -15.39 58.92 -3.22
CA VAL A 21 -15.69 57.51 -3.49
C VAL A 21 -14.36 56.82 -3.79
N THR A 22 -13.76 56.19 -2.77
CA THR A 22 -12.69 55.22 -2.95
C THR A 22 -13.32 53.92 -3.42
N ALA A 23 -13.10 53.58 -4.69
CA ALA A 23 -13.39 52.25 -5.22
C ALA A 23 -12.53 51.24 -4.44
N SER A 24 -13.17 50.57 -3.48
CA SER A 24 -12.60 49.43 -2.77
C SER A 24 -12.76 48.24 -3.71
N PHE A 25 -11.67 47.83 -4.34
CA PHE A 25 -11.63 46.52 -4.98
C PHE A 25 -11.79 45.49 -3.86
N PRO A 26 -12.79 44.60 -3.89
CA PRO A 26 -12.80 43.47 -2.98
C PRO A 26 -11.56 42.65 -3.32
N SER A 27 -10.64 42.54 -2.36
CA SER A 27 -9.61 41.51 -2.35
C SER A 27 -10.33 40.20 -2.64
N ALA A 28 -9.88 39.46 -3.67
CA ALA A 28 -10.27 38.07 -3.81
C ALA A 28 -10.01 37.40 -2.44
N PRO A 29 -10.93 36.56 -1.93
CA PRO A 29 -10.57 35.71 -0.81
C PRO A 29 -9.33 34.95 -1.27
N SER A 30 -8.22 35.09 -0.54
CA SER A 30 -7.18 34.09 -0.60
C SER A 30 -7.91 32.76 -0.40
N GLN A 31 -7.80 31.85 -1.37
CA GLN A 31 -8.02 30.45 -1.07
C GLN A 31 -7.02 30.12 0.02
N ALA A 32 -7.44 30.26 1.27
CA ALA A 32 -6.90 29.41 2.31
C ALA A 32 -7.34 28.03 1.84
N ALA A 33 -6.42 27.29 1.22
CA ALA A 33 -6.55 25.84 1.19
C ALA A 33 -6.95 25.45 2.62
N ALA A 34 -8.05 24.72 2.77
CA ALA A 34 -8.39 24.16 4.06
C ALA A 34 -7.18 23.33 4.46
N GLN A 35 -6.40 23.83 5.42
CA GLN A 35 -5.20 23.18 5.90
C GLN A 35 -5.60 21.75 6.27
N ALA A 36 -4.81 20.77 5.82
CA ALA A 36 -5.04 19.37 6.17
C ALA A 36 -5.30 19.31 7.68
N ARG A 37 -6.36 18.62 8.08
CA ARG A 37 -6.61 18.46 9.51
C ARG A 37 -5.49 17.57 10.03
N CYS A 38 -4.48 18.18 10.64
CA CYS A 38 -3.40 17.49 11.32
C CYS A 38 -4.02 16.67 12.48
N GLU A 39 -4.14 15.38 12.18
CA GLU A 39 -4.45 14.17 12.93
C GLU A 39 -3.61 13.85 14.18
N ALA A 40 -2.64 14.69 14.60
CA ALA A 40 -1.59 14.32 15.59
C ALA A 40 -2.00 13.24 16.62
N PRO A 41 -1.36 12.06 16.61
CA PRO A 41 -1.67 10.97 17.51
C PRO A 41 -1.49 11.40 18.96
N ARG A 42 -2.28 10.79 19.84
CA ARG A 42 -2.32 11.11 21.27
C ARG A 42 -1.58 10.05 22.06
N ILE A 43 -0.43 10.40 22.63
CA ILE A 43 0.40 9.49 23.43
C ILE A 43 0.34 9.86 24.91
N LEU A 44 -0.22 8.95 25.72
CA LEU A 44 -0.08 9.00 27.17
C LEU A 44 1.10 8.12 27.61
N VAL A 45 2.16 8.74 28.12
CA VAL A 45 3.31 8.01 28.66
C VAL A 45 3.04 7.65 30.11
N VAL A 46 2.93 6.35 30.40
CA VAL A 46 2.60 5.81 31.72
C VAL A 46 3.85 5.17 32.33
N VAL A 47 4.46 5.81 33.32
CA VAL A 47 5.77 5.41 33.85
C VAL A 47 5.71 4.92 35.28
N ASP A 48 6.32 3.75 35.50
CA ASP A 48 6.58 3.18 36.82
C ASP A 48 7.59 4.03 37.60
N ARG A 49 7.20 4.45 38.81
CA ARG A 49 7.97 5.19 39.81
C ARG A 49 8.01 4.42 41.13
N SER A 50 7.88 3.11 41.08
CA SER A 50 8.06 2.25 42.24
C SER A 50 9.49 2.33 42.77
N SER A 51 9.71 1.87 44.00
CA SER A 51 11.03 1.93 44.61
C SER A 51 12.09 1.08 43.89
N SER A 52 11.71 0.11 43.03
CA SER A 52 12.66 -0.63 42.16
C SER A 52 13.25 0.22 41.05
N MET A 53 12.67 1.38 40.76
CA MET A 53 13.20 2.34 39.80
C MET A 53 14.32 3.22 40.38
N SER A 54 14.54 3.15 41.70
CA SER A 54 15.52 3.96 42.42
C SER A 54 16.93 3.37 42.33
N ALA A 55 17.93 4.21 42.03
CA ALA A 55 19.33 3.77 42.12
C ALA A 55 19.72 3.33 43.53
N SER A 56 19.10 3.91 44.54
CA SER A 56 19.37 3.54 45.93
C SER A 56 18.99 2.08 46.23
N ARG A 57 17.98 1.53 45.54
CA ARG A 57 17.49 0.16 45.75
C ARG A 57 18.12 -0.86 44.81
N THR A 58 18.27 -0.53 43.53
CA THR A 58 18.73 -1.49 42.50
C THR A 58 20.14 -1.20 42.00
N GLY A 59 20.78 -0.12 42.45
CA GLY A 59 22.01 0.38 41.86
C GLY A 59 21.78 1.11 40.54
N LEU A 60 22.88 1.60 39.95
CA LEU A 60 22.87 2.25 38.65
C LEU A 60 22.86 1.22 37.53
N LEU A 61 22.20 1.59 36.43
CA LEU A 61 22.29 0.92 35.15
C LEU A 61 23.73 1.00 34.61
N PRO A 62 24.12 0.15 33.64
CA PRO A 62 25.42 0.23 32.97
C PRO A 62 25.70 1.62 32.36
N SER A 63 24.64 2.34 31.99
CA SER A 63 24.70 3.72 31.48
C SER A 63 25.03 4.78 32.56
N GLY A 64 25.16 4.40 33.82
CA GLY A 64 25.45 5.32 34.93
C GLY A 64 24.24 6.07 35.49
N HIS A 65 23.03 5.75 35.02
CA HIS A 65 21.78 6.35 35.48
C HIS A 65 21.00 5.42 36.42
N SER A 66 20.16 5.97 37.30
CA SER A 66 19.07 5.20 37.89
C SER A 66 18.10 4.77 36.79
N LYS A 67 17.25 3.78 37.06
CA LYS A 67 16.16 3.45 36.12
C LYS A 67 15.24 4.66 35.94
N TRP A 68 14.81 5.30 37.03
CA TRP A 68 14.00 6.51 36.97
C TRP A 68 14.65 7.64 36.16
N GLY A 69 15.94 7.92 36.39
CA GLY A 69 16.69 8.94 35.65
C GLY A 69 16.85 8.61 34.17
N ALA A 70 17.00 7.33 33.81
CA ALA A 70 16.99 6.90 32.42
C ALA A 70 15.60 7.03 31.79
N ALA A 71 14.52 6.70 32.50
CA ALA A 71 13.15 6.89 32.04
C ALA A 71 12.83 8.36 31.77
N ARG A 72 13.11 9.24 32.74
CA ARG A 72 12.94 10.70 32.56
C ARG A 72 13.69 11.23 31.35
N ARG A 73 14.94 10.80 31.15
CA ARG A 73 15.75 11.25 30.01
C ARG A 73 15.26 10.69 28.67
N ALA A 74 14.74 9.47 28.65
CA ALA A 74 14.15 8.91 27.43
C ALA A 74 12.85 9.65 27.06
N VAL A 75 12.03 10.03 28.04
CA VAL A 75 10.83 10.85 27.82
C VAL A 75 11.18 12.26 27.34
N ASP A 76 12.20 12.90 27.93
CA ASP A 76 12.71 14.20 27.49
C ASP A 76 13.09 14.19 26.00
N GLU A 77 13.80 13.15 25.58
CA GLU A 77 14.21 12.98 24.18
C GLU A 77 13.06 12.61 23.25
N LEU A 78 12.09 11.82 23.74
CA LEU A 78 10.86 11.53 23.02
C LEU A 78 10.08 12.82 22.75
N ALA A 79 9.80 13.59 23.80
CA ALA A 79 9.06 14.85 23.68
C ALA A 79 9.83 15.87 22.84
N THR A 80 11.16 15.97 22.99
CA THR A 80 11.97 16.87 22.16
C THR A 80 11.93 16.49 20.68
N GLY A 81 11.88 15.19 20.36
CA GLY A 81 11.86 14.70 18.99
C GLY A 81 10.50 14.81 18.30
N PHE A 82 9.40 14.74 19.05
CA PHE A 82 8.06 14.52 18.50
C PHE A 82 6.98 15.50 18.99
N ALA A 83 7.31 16.49 19.84
CA ALA A 83 6.31 17.44 20.37
C ALA A 83 5.62 18.31 19.29
N ALA A 84 6.15 18.35 18.07
CA ALA A 84 5.50 19.03 16.95
C ALA A 84 4.41 18.18 16.27
N THR A 85 4.51 16.85 16.40
CA THR A 85 3.72 15.87 15.64
C THR A 85 2.88 14.95 16.53
N VAL A 86 2.98 15.09 17.85
CA VAL A 86 2.31 14.25 18.85
C VAL A 86 1.78 15.09 20.00
N ASP A 87 0.52 14.84 20.38
CA ASP A 87 -0.03 15.32 21.65
C ASP A 87 0.41 14.39 22.78
N PHE A 88 1.14 14.93 23.76
CA PHE A 88 1.69 14.16 24.87
C PHE A 88 0.86 14.31 26.14
N GLY A 89 0.73 13.24 26.90
CA GLY A 89 0.35 13.29 28.31
C GLY A 89 1.28 12.41 29.13
N VAL A 90 1.24 12.59 30.46
CA VAL A 90 2.04 11.82 31.39
C VAL A 90 1.16 11.30 32.51
N ALA A 91 1.30 10.00 32.80
CA ALA A 91 0.77 9.38 34.01
C ALA A 91 1.88 8.66 34.75
N LEU A 92 1.85 8.72 36.08
CA LEU A 92 2.86 8.13 36.95
C LEU A 92 2.21 7.18 37.94
N PHE A 93 2.84 6.04 38.22
CA PHE A 93 2.39 5.12 39.26
C PHE A 93 3.56 4.55 40.07
N PRO A 94 3.41 4.33 41.39
CA PRO A 94 2.24 4.67 42.22
C PRO A 94 2.07 6.20 42.34
N ALA A 95 0.96 6.65 42.93
CA ALA A 95 0.69 8.08 43.12
C ALA A 95 1.90 8.81 43.72
N VAL A 96 2.26 9.96 43.14
CA VAL A 96 3.41 10.77 43.59
C VAL A 96 3.19 11.28 45.02
N ASP A 97 1.96 11.67 45.35
CA ASP A 97 1.54 12.20 46.65
C ASP A 97 0.53 11.26 47.36
N GLY A 98 0.60 9.96 47.07
CA GLY A 98 -0.27 8.95 47.69
C GLY A 98 -0.11 8.91 49.22
N ALA A 99 -1.23 8.75 49.93
CA ALA A 99 -1.23 8.51 51.36
C ALA A 99 -0.69 7.10 51.68
N ASP A 100 -0.91 6.15 50.77
CA ASP A 100 -0.43 4.79 50.85
C ASP A 100 0.56 4.44 49.73
N SER A 101 1.55 3.63 50.10
CA SER A 101 2.59 3.06 49.20
C SER A 101 2.10 2.33 47.94
N CYS A 102 0.80 2.06 47.88
CA CYS A 102 0.12 1.32 46.82
C CYS A 102 -1.04 2.12 46.22
N ASP A 103 -1.17 3.40 46.55
CA ASP A 103 -2.18 4.25 45.94
C ASP A 103 -1.98 4.23 44.42
N PRO A 104 -3.04 3.94 43.66
CA PRO A 104 -2.97 3.93 42.21
C PRO A 104 -2.43 5.26 41.69
N GLY A 105 -1.66 5.20 40.61
CA GLY A 105 -1.24 6.39 39.90
C GLY A 105 -2.38 7.11 39.20
N GLY A 106 -2.03 8.16 38.47
CA GLY A 106 -2.98 8.91 37.65
C GLY A 106 -2.26 9.83 36.67
N VAL A 107 -3.05 10.55 35.88
CA VAL A 107 -2.54 11.57 34.97
C VAL A 107 -1.97 12.74 35.77
N VAL A 108 -0.71 13.07 35.50
CA VAL A 108 -0.01 14.24 36.07
C VAL A 108 0.16 15.37 35.05
N LEU A 109 -0.01 15.05 33.77
CA LEU A 109 -0.12 15.98 32.66
C LEU A 109 -1.15 15.45 31.66
N ASP A 110 -2.23 16.20 31.47
CA ASP A 110 -3.27 15.86 30.49
C ASP A 110 -2.70 15.79 29.08
N VAL A 111 -3.27 14.90 28.25
CA VAL A 111 -2.84 14.73 26.86
C VAL A 111 -3.24 15.96 26.05
N ASP A 112 -2.27 16.75 25.60
CA ASP A 112 -2.48 17.94 24.77
C ASP A 112 -1.17 18.27 24.02
N SER A 113 -1.19 19.32 23.20
CA SER A 113 0.01 19.86 22.55
C SER A 113 0.88 20.57 23.60
N HIS A 114 1.93 19.89 24.07
CA HIS A 114 2.89 20.43 25.04
C HIS A 114 4.31 20.54 24.46
N SER A 115 5.06 21.53 24.90
CA SER A 115 6.51 21.56 24.69
C SER A 115 7.21 20.46 25.50
N ALA A 116 8.40 20.04 25.04
CA ALA A 116 9.22 19.09 25.80
C ALA A 116 9.52 19.55 27.23
N ALA A 117 9.64 20.87 27.46
CA ALA A 117 9.84 21.42 28.79
C ALA A 117 8.62 21.21 29.71
N GLU A 118 7.40 21.43 29.19
CA GLU A 118 6.16 21.19 29.94
C GLU A 118 5.96 19.70 30.26
N VAL A 119 6.26 18.82 29.30
CA VAL A 119 6.27 17.36 29.54
C VAL A 119 7.23 17.00 30.67
N MET A 120 8.43 17.58 30.69
CA MET A 120 9.44 17.27 31.69
C MET A 120 9.18 17.89 33.06
N ASP A 121 8.48 19.02 33.13
CA ASP A 121 8.05 19.64 34.39
C ASP A 121 7.01 18.76 35.13
N ALA A 122 6.30 17.88 34.42
CA ALA A 122 5.39 16.90 35.00
C ALA A 122 6.10 15.74 35.73
N PHE A 123 7.41 15.53 35.48
CA PHE A 123 8.17 14.45 36.12
C PHE A 123 8.91 14.92 37.39
N PRO A 124 8.71 14.25 38.54
CA PRO A 124 9.50 14.51 39.73
C PRO A 124 11.01 14.39 39.48
N VAL A 125 11.75 15.43 39.88
CA VAL A 125 13.20 15.49 39.63
C VAL A 125 13.95 14.38 40.37
N ASP A 126 13.51 14.10 41.59
CA ASP A 126 14.16 13.14 42.47
C ASP A 126 13.80 11.70 42.13
N ASP A 127 14.78 10.81 42.34
CA ASP A 127 14.58 9.37 42.32
C ASP A 127 13.44 8.95 43.27
N PRO A 128 12.70 7.88 42.95
CA PRO A 128 11.74 7.34 43.88
C PRO A 128 12.41 6.94 45.20
N PRO A 129 11.65 6.94 46.31
CA PRO A 129 12.14 6.50 47.60
C PRO A 129 12.78 5.10 47.52
N HIS A 130 13.82 4.85 48.33
CA HIS A 130 14.51 3.55 48.40
C HIS A 130 13.56 2.38 48.66
N GLY A 131 12.49 2.60 49.41
CA GLY A 131 11.49 1.58 49.72
C GLY A 131 10.15 2.21 50.05
N GLY A 132 9.12 1.38 50.05
CA GLY A 132 7.77 1.84 50.38
C GLY A 132 7.00 2.40 49.19
N ASN A 133 7.49 2.35 47.95
CA ASN A 133 6.66 2.52 46.76
C ASN A 133 6.56 1.18 46.02
N TRP A 134 5.33 0.75 45.78
CA TRP A 134 4.97 -0.51 45.11
C TRP A 134 4.47 -0.28 43.69
N THR A 135 4.05 -1.34 42.98
CA THR A 135 3.75 -1.30 41.54
C THR A 135 2.25 -1.59 41.30
N PRO A 136 1.32 -0.63 41.51
CA PRO A 136 -0.12 -0.80 41.33
C PRO A 136 -0.55 -0.66 39.86
N THR A 137 0.05 -1.46 38.96
CA THR A 137 -0.15 -1.31 37.50
C THR A 137 -1.62 -1.40 37.10
N SER A 138 -2.33 -2.50 37.41
CA SER A 138 -3.73 -2.63 36.97
C SER A 138 -4.62 -1.55 37.57
N GLN A 139 -4.46 -1.23 38.85
CA GLN A 139 -5.30 -0.21 39.49
C GLN A 139 -5.12 1.17 38.85
N THR A 140 -3.89 1.50 38.44
CA THR A 140 -3.62 2.74 37.71
C THR A 140 -4.28 2.71 36.34
N LEU A 141 -4.08 1.63 35.57
CA LEU A 141 -4.68 1.50 34.24
C LEU A 141 -6.21 1.53 34.28
N ASP A 142 -6.83 0.92 35.29
CA ASP A 142 -8.28 0.96 35.51
C ASP A 142 -8.80 2.38 35.78
N LEU A 143 -8.00 3.26 36.41
CA LEU A 143 -8.34 4.67 36.58
C LEU A 143 -8.20 5.46 35.28
N LEU A 144 -7.17 5.18 34.47
CA LEU A 144 -6.98 5.84 33.17
C LEU A 144 -8.15 5.57 32.22
N VAL A 145 -8.75 4.36 32.30
CA VAL A 145 -10.00 4.04 31.60
C VAL A 145 -11.14 5.00 31.97
N ALA A 146 -11.20 5.46 33.22
CA ALA A 146 -12.27 6.31 33.74
C ALA A 146 -12.00 7.82 33.63
N GLU A 147 -10.73 8.24 33.65
CA GLU A 147 -10.29 9.64 33.73
C GLU A 147 -10.48 10.40 32.39
N GLY A 148 -10.64 9.65 31.30
CA GLY A 148 -11.02 10.22 30.01
C GLY A 148 -9.90 10.93 29.25
N ALA A 149 -8.66 10.80 29.72
CA ALA A 149 -7.46 11.34 29.07
C ALA A 149 -7.28 10.89 27.61
N LEU A 150 -7.96 9.81 27.21
CA LEU A 150 -7.98 9.23 25.87
C LEU A 150 -9.43 8.98 25.41
N THR A 151 -10.32 9.97 25.61
CA THR A 151 -11.75 9.88 25.20
C THR A 151 -12.04 10.33 23.78
N ASP A 152 -11.09 11.00 23.13
CA ASP A 152 -11.29 11.49 21.77
C ASP A 152 -11.22 10.35 20.76
N THR A 153 -12.38 9.79 20.42
CA THR A 153 -12.46 8.63 19.54
C THR A 153 -12.14 8.91 18.08
N SER A 154 -12.03 10.17 17.66
CA SER A 154 -11.66 10.50 16.26
C SER A 154 -10.18 10.39 16.01
N ARG A 155 -9.35 10.47 17.06
CA ARG A 155 -7.89 10.48 16.97
C ARG A 155 -7.32 9.12 17.32
N ASP A 156 -6.15 8.79 16.80
CA ASP A 156 -5.42 7.62 17.27
C ASP A 156 -4.86 7.83 18.68
N ARG A 157 -5.05 6.81 19.52
CA ARG A 157 -4.82 6.90 20.98
C ARG A 157 -3.90 5.79 21.43
N HIS A 158 -2.78 6.19 22.02
CA HIS A 158 -1.71 5.30 22.41
C HIS A 158 -1.29 5.51 23.86
N ILE A 159 -0.95 4.41 24.52
CA ILE A 159 -0.27 4.41 25.80
C ILE A 159 1.11 3.81 25.61
N ILE A 160 2.15 4.47 26.13
CA ILE A 160 3.47 3.87 26.32
C ILE A 160 3.61 3.50 27.78
N LEU A 161 3.44 2.22 28.12
CA LEU A 161 3.58 1.70 29.47
C LEU A 161 5.02 1.26 29.73
N VAL A 162 5.73 1.98 30.60
CA VAL A 162 7.09 1.63 31.04
C VAL A 162 7.03 1.06 32.45
N THR A 163 7.43 -0.21 32.61
CA THR A 163 7.49 -0.85 33.94
C THR A 163 8.69 -1.76 34.09
N ASP A 164 9.27 -1.79 35.29
CA ASP A 164 10.47 -2.56 35.60
C ASP A 164 10.21 -3.85 36.37
N GLY A 165 8.93 -4.16 36.60
CA GLY A 165 8.54 -5.23 37.49
C GLY A 165 7.13 -5.76 37.26
N ARG A 166 6.81 -6.78 38.05
CA ARG A 166 5.47 -7.34 38.14
C ARG A 166 4.60 -6.42 38.98
N GLN A 167 3.32 -6.31 38.64
CA GLN A 167 2.34 -5.75 39.56
C GLN A 167 2.43 -6.42 40.94
N CYS A 168 2.65 -5.60 41.98
CA CYS A 168 2.77 -6.07 43.34
C CYS A 168 2.60 -4.89 44.29
N CYS A 169 1.57 -4.98 45.13
CA CYS A 169 1.26 -4.03 46.19
C CYS A 169 1.01 -4.78 47.51
N ILE A 170 2.03 -4.91 48.37
CA ILE A 170 1.96 -5.76 49.58
C ILE A 170 0.89 -5.28 50.57
N THR A 171 0.78 -3.96 50.78
CA THR A 171 -0.17 -3.39 51.76
C THR A 171 -1.63 -3.66 51.38
N SER A 172 -1.91 -3.84 50.09
CA SER A 172 -3.23 -4.17 49.56
C SER A 172 -3.41 -5.68 49.27
N GLY A 173 -2.44 -6.52 49.62
CA GLY A 173 -2.46 -7.96 49.37
C GLY A 173 -2.27 -8.35 47.89
N LEU A 174 -1.77 -7.43 47.05
CA LEU A 174 -1.78 -7.54 45.60
C LEU A 174 -0.56 -8.22 44.96
N CYS A 175 0.24 -8.95 45.73
CA CYS A 175 1.45 -9.64 45.24
C CYS A 175 1.27 -11.15 45.04
N ILE A 176 0.03 -11.65 45.09
CA ILE A 176 -0.29 -13.09 45.00
C ILE A 176 -0.42 -13.56 43.55
N ARG A 177 -0.23 -14.87 43.32
CA ARG A 177 -0.15 -15.46 41.96
C ARG A 177 -1.39 -15.20 41.12
N GLU A 178 -2.55 -15.18 41.76
CA GLU A 178 -3.87 -15.00 41.15
C GLU A 178 -4.04 -13.63 40.48
N GLN A 179 -3.25 -12.64 40.89
CA GLN A 179 -3.38 -11.25 40.45
C GLN A 179 -2.23 -10.82 39.53
N ARG A 180 -1.31 -11.73 39.23
CA ARG A 180 -0.18 -11.50 38.31
C ARG A 180 -0.63 -10.91 36.97
N PHE A 181 -1.75 -11.38 36.44
CA PHE A 181 -2.25 -11.04 35.10
C PHE A 181 -3.37 -10.00 35.10
N TRP A 182 -3.66 -9.35 36.23
CA TRP A 182 -4.60 -8.23 36.24
C TRP A 182 -4.23 -7.09 35.29
N PRO A 183 -2.94 -6.73 35.08
CA PRO A 183 -2.58 -5.74 34.07
C PRO A 183 -3.06 -6.10 32.67
N VAL A 184 -3.03 -7.40 32.32
CA VAL A 184 -3.47 -7.88 30.99
C VAL A 184 -4.96 -7.54 30.81
N ALA A 185 -5.79 -7.76 31.83
CA ALA A 185 -7.22 -7.45 31.76
C ALA A 185 -7.48 -5.93 31.64
N SER A 186 -6.76 -5.10 32.42
CA SER A 186 -6.88 -3.63 32.32
C SER A 186 -6.44 -3.11 30.95
N ILE A 187 -5.38 -3.69 30.38
CA ILE A 187 -4.90 -3.34 29.03
C ILE A 187 -5.91 -3.77 27.96
N MET A 188 -6.52 -4.95 28.08
CA MET A 188 -7.62 -5.36 27.19
C MET A 188 -8.79 -4.37 27.26
N ALA A 189 -9.14 -3.90 28.46
CA ALA A 189 -10.22 -2.92 28.62
C ALA A 189 -9.91 -1.57 27.94
N LEU A 190 -8.65 -1.12 27.98
CA LEU A 190 -8.19 0.05 27.22
C LEU A 190 -8.28 -0.22 25.70
N ARG A 191 -7.89 -1.43 25.27
CA ARG A 191 -7.96 -1.84 23.86
C ARG A 191 -9.38 -1.88 23.33
N ASP A 192 -10.34 -2.33 24.13
CA ASP A 192 -11.77 -2.35 23.79
C ASP A 192 -12.35 -0.94 23.60
N LEU A 193 -11.68 0.09 24.14
CA LEU A 193 -11.98 1.51 23.92
C LEU A 193 -11.21 2.13 22.74
N GLY A 194 -10.51 1.31 21.96
CA GLY A 194 -9.70 1.75 20.81
C GLY A 194 -8.35 2.37 21.20
N VAL A 195 -7.86 2.14 22.42
CA VAL A 195 -6.52 2.60 22.84
C VAL A 195 -5.49 1.49 22.62
N TYR A 196 -4.42 1.77 21.87
CA TYR A 196 -3.30 0.85 21.71
C TYR A 196 -2.32 1.00 22.88
N VAL A 197 -1.87 -0.10 23.47
CA VAL A 197 -0.97 -0.06 24.64
C VAL A 197 0.38 -0.71 24.31
N HIS A 198 1.37 0.14 24.05
CA HIS A 198 2.75 -0.24 23.81
C HIS A 198 3.45 -0.54 25.14
N VAL A 199 3.92 -1.78 25.31
CA VAL A 199 4.52 -2.24 26.56
C VAL A 199 6.04 -2.22 26.47
N ILE A 200 6.70 -1.51 27.38
CA ILE A 200 8.15 -1.50 27.55
C ILE A 200 8.52 -2.13 28.88
N GLY A 201 9.18 -3.29 28.81
CA GLY A 201 9.79 -3.94 29.96
C GLY A 201 11.17 -3.34 30.23
N PHE A 202 11.34 -2.71 31.39
CA PHE A 202 12.55 -1.97 31.72
C PHE A 202 13.46 -2.67 32.72
N GLY A 203 14.66 -3.01 32.28
CA GLY A 203 15.66 -3.78 33.00
C GLY A 203 15.49 -5.29 32.86
N ARG A 204 16.46 -6.02 33.40
CA ARG A 204 16.63 -7.46 33.13
C ARG A 204 15.72 -8.41 33.92
N GLY A 205 14.95 -7.88 34.88
CA GLY A 205 14.19 -8.66 35.87
C GLY A 205 12.68 -8.57 35.72
N VAL A 206 12.20 -8.24 34.53
CA VAL A 206 10.78 -8.01 34.27
C VAL A 206 9.96 -9.31 34.27
N ASP A 207 8.66 -9.19 34.49
CA ASP A 207 7.72 -10.30 34.37
C ASP A 207 7.37 -10.56 32.89
N ALA A 208 8.29 -11.18 32.16
CA ALA A 208 8.19 -11.36 30.70
C ALA A 208 6.89 -12.02 30.26
N LEU A 209 6.40 -13.04 30.98
CA LEU A 209 5.14 -13.71 30.65
C LEU A 209 3.93 -12.75 30.75
N THR A 210 3.89 -11.91 31.79
CA THR A 210 2.83 -10.91 31.93
C THR A 210 2.97 -9.85 30.84
N LEU A 211 4.19 -9.35 30.58
CA LEU A 211 4.41 -8.32 29.56
C LEU A 211 4.12 -8.81 28.14
N ASN A 212 4.45 -10.06 27.81
CA ASN A 212 4.12 -10.67 26.52
C ASN A 212 2.61 -10.68 26.29
N ARG A 213 1.85 -11.15 27.29
CA ARG A 213 0.38 -11.16 27.25
C ARG A 213 -0.21 -9.76 27.23
N SER A 214 0.38 -8.81 27.96
CA SER A 214 -0.01 -7.41 27.96
C SER A 214 0.15 -6.77 26.58
N ALA A 215 1.26 -7.01 25.86
CA ALA A 215 1.46 -6.48 24.52
C ALA A 215 0.44 -7.04 23.51
N VAL A 216 0.12 -8.34 23.62
CA VAL A 216 -0.94 -8.96 22.80
C VAL A 216 -2.31 -8.37 23.13
N ALA A 217 -2.64 -8.21 24.41
CA ALA A 217 -3.86 -7.56 24.87
C ALA A 217 -3.97 -6.10 24.41
N GLY A 218 -2.85 -5.38 24.36
CA GLY A 218 -2.78 -3.98 23.94
C GLY A 218 -2.84 -3.77 22.43
N GLY A 219 -2.81 -4.85 21.64
CA GLY A 219 -2.80 -4.78 20.18
C GLY A 219 -1.48 -4.32 19.58
N THR A 220 -0.37 -4.37 20.32
CA THR A 220 0.95 -3.87 19.89
C THR A 220 2.02 -4.95 19.94
N ALA A 221 1.62 -6.23 19.92
CA ALA A 221 2.56 -7.34 19.97
C ALA A 221 3.38 -7.44 18.68
N VAL A 222 4.68 -7.66 18.83
CA VAL A 222 5.57 -7.94 17.68
C VAL A 222 5.11 -9.21 16.94
N THR A 223 4.98 -9.12 15.62
CA THR A 223 4.58 -10.25 14.76
C THR A 223 5.52 -11.45 14.93
N GLY A 224 4.96 -12.64 15.15
CA GLY A 224 5.72 -13.88 15.32
C GLY A 224 6.34 -14.08 16.72
N CYS A 225 5.96 -13.27 17.71
CA CYS A 225 6.41 -13.44 19.08
C CYS A 225 5.83 -14.71 19.77
N ASP A 226 6.47 -15.11 20.87
CA ASP A 226 6.00 -16.17 21.78
C ASP A 226 5.29 -15.54 22.99
N VAL A 227 3.97 -15.61 22.99
CA VAL A 227 3.11 -15.05 24.05
C VAL A 227 3.24 -15.76 25.40
N ASP A 228 3.71 -17.01 25.42
CA ASP A 228 3.77 -17.84 26.62
C ASP A 228 5.18 -17.97 27.21
N SER A 229 6.18 -17.34 26.59
CA SER A 229 7.54 -17.27 27.13
C SER A 229 7.59 -16.48 28.45
N ASP A 230 8.22 -17.05 29.47
CA ASP A 230 8.59 -16.36 30.71
C ASP A 230 10.07 -15.90 30.74
N ASP A 231 10.80 -16.14 29.66
CA ASP A 231 12.20 -15.74 29.50
C ASP A 231 12.30 -14.29 28.98
N ALA A 232 12.68 -13.38 29.89
CA ALA A 232 12.93 -11.97 29.57
C ALA A 232 14.09 -11.77 28.58
N THR A 233 14.94 -12.77 28.35
CA THR A 233 16.05 -12.70 27.39
C THR A 233 15.69 -13.22 25.99
N SER A 234 14.54 -13.87 25.84
CA SER A 234 14.08 -14.44 24.56
C SER A 234 14.07 -13.42 23.42
N ALA A 235 14.58 -13.77 22.24
CA ALA A 235 14.47 -12.91 21.06
C ALA A 235 13.02 -12.77 20.56
N ALA A 236 12.14 -13.70 20.91
CA ALA A 236 10.74 -13.74 20.48
C ALA A 236 9.78 -13.10 21.51
N ARG A 237 10.18 -12.00 22.16
CA ARG A 237 9.29 -11.23 23.05
C ARG A 237 8.21 -10.50 22.24
N CYS A 238 7.02 -10.38 22.80
CA CYS A 238 5.93 -9.59 22.21
C CYS A 238 6.00 -8.10 22.58
N TYR A 239 6.78 -7.74 23.62
CA TYR A 239 6.92 -6.38 24.14
C TYR A 239 8.31 -5.82 23.85
N HIS A 240 8.49 -4.50 23.98
CA HIS A 240 9.79 -3.85 23.81
C HIS A 240 10.65 -4.02 25.07
N GLN A 241 11.83 -4.61 24.94
CA GLN A 241 12.77 -4.76 26.06
C GLN A 241 13.78 -3.60 26.04
N ALA A 242 13.97 -2.95 27.18
CA ALA A 242 15.01 -1.94 27.37
C ALA A 242 15.83 -2.26 28.63
N ASP A 243 17.13 -2.50 28.49
CA ASP A 243 17.99 -2.83 29.65
C ASP A 243 18.74 -1.63 30.22
N ASP A 244 18.77 -0.52 29.49
CA ASP A 244 19.45 0.72 29.82
C ASP A 244 18.78 1.93 29.12
N LEU A 245 19.39 3.11 29.26
CA LEU A 245 18.92 4.34 28.62
C LEU A 245 18.92 4.23 27.09
N ALA A 246 19.92 3.58 26.48
CA ALA A 246 20.01 3.48 25.03
C ALA A 246 18.87 2.61 24.49
N GLY A 247 18.61 1.46 25.13
CA GLY A 247 17.48 0.59 24.79
C GLY A 247 16.13 1.30 24.95
N LEU A 248 15.97 2.11 26.01
CA LEU A 248 14.72 2.82 26.25
C LEU A 248 14.46 3.91 25.20
N ARG A 249 15.50 4.67 24.80
CA ARG A 249 15.41 5.63 23.69
C ARG A 249 15.03 4.97 22.37
N VAL A 250 15.64 3.83 22.06
CA VAL A 250 15.32 3.07 20.85
C VAL A 250 13.88 2.59 20.88
N ALA A 251 13.42 2.02 22.00
CA ALA A 251 12.04 1.54 22.14
C ALA A 251 11.02 2.67 22.03
N MET A 252 11.16 3.74 22.80
CA MET A 252 10.21 4.87 22.79
C MET A 252 10.22 5.60 21.45
N GLY A 253 11.39 5.84 20.87
CA GLY A 253 11.49 6.47 19.55
C GLY A 253 10.95 5.58 18.42
N ALA A 254 11.10 4.26 18.50
CA ALA A 254 10.48 3.36 17.52
C ALA A 254 8.96 3.38 17.63
N ILE A 255 8.41 3.40 18.85
CA ILE A 255 6.97 3.54 19.07
C ILE A 255 6.47 4.88 18.55
N ALA A 256 7.14 5.99 18.87
CA ALA A 256 6.74 7.31 18.39
C ALA A 256 6.71 7.38 16.85
N ARG A 257 7.76 6.88 16.18
CA ARG A 257 7.76 6.80 14.71
C ARG A 257 6.62 5.97 14.17
N PHE A 258 6.39 4.79 14.75
CA PHE A 258 5.30 3.91 14.33
C PHE A 258 3.91 4.55 14.49
N VAL A 259 3.71 5.41 15.50
CA VAL A 259 2.39 6.07 15.69
C VAL A 259 2.27 7.38 14.92
N THR A 260 3.38 7.95 14.45
CA THR A 260 3.44 9.09 13.53
C THR A 260 3.78 8.63 12.11
N GLU A 261 3.61 7.35 11.79
CA GLU A 261 3.68 6.90 10.40
C GLU A 261 2.35 7.31 9.77
N GLU A 262 2.41 7.89 8.57
CA GLU A 262 1.21 8.18 7.80
C GLU A 262 0.39 6.91 7.62
N THR A 263 -0.92 7.04 7.75
CA THR A 263 -1.88 5.98 7.50
C THR A 263 -2.77 6.43 6.38
N CYS A 264 -2.85 5.61 5.34
CA CYS A 264 -3.79 5.72 4.22
C CYS A 264 -5.27 5.89 4.64
N ASP A 265 -5.62 7.08 5.09
CA ASP A 265 -6.94 7.46 5.55
C ASP A 265 -7.32 8.87 5.06
N GLY A 266 -6.45 9.50 4.27
CA GLY A 266 -6.63 10.84 3.72
C GLY A 266 -6.41 11.95 4.74
N TYR A 267 -5.89 11.65 5.93
CA TYR A 267 -5.51 12.63 6.94
C TYR A 267 -4.00 12.69 7.11
N ASP A 268 -3.52 13.90 7.42
CA ASP A 268 -2.15 14.17 7.82
C ASP A 268 -1.98 13.67 9.27
N ASN A 269 -1.46 12.45 9.45
CA ASN A 269 -1.31 11.81 10.76
C ASN A 269 -0.04 12.26 11.49
N ASP A 270 1.00 12.63 10.74
CA ASP A 270 2.29 13.04 11.27
C ASP A 270 2.48 14.56 11.33
N CYS A 271 1.54 15.34 10.81
CA CYS A 271 1.45 16.79 10.85
C CYS A 271 2.60 17.53 10.15
N ASP A 272 3.12 17.00 9.05
CA ASP A 272 4.17 17.63 8.26
C ASP A 272 3.65 18.55 7.12
N ASP A 273 2.33 18.77 7.06
CA ASP A 273 1.58 19.50 6.02
C ASP A 273 1.45 18.73 4.68
N ALA A 274 1.80 17.44 4.62
CA ALA A 274 1.45 16.52 3.55
C ALA A 274 0.41 15.50 4.03
N VAL A 275 -0.19 14.76 3.10
CA VAL A 275 -1.24 13.77 3.39
C VAL A 275 -0.86 12.51 2.65
N ASP A 276 -0.69 11.40 3.38
CA ASP A 276 -0.35 10.09 2.83
C ASP A 276 0.88 10.10 1.90
N GLU A 277 1.84 10.99 2.12
CA GLU A 277 3.00 11.21 1.25
C GLU A 277 4.03 10.09 1.29
N ASP A 278 4.02 9.28 2.34
CA ASP A 278 4.84 8.07 2.46
C ASP A 278 4.37 6.93 1.53
N PHE A 279 3.29 7.14 0.77
CA PHE A 279 2.65 6.15 -0.10
C PHE A 279 2.72 6.47 -1.61
N ASP A 280 3.54 7.45 -2.00
CA ASP A 280 3.85 7.86 -3.39
C ASP A 280 5.37 7.84 -3.62
N LEU A 281 5.91 6.71 -4.07
CA LEU A 281 7.35 6.47 -4.18
C LEU A 281 7.99 7.16 -5.40
N ASP A 282 7.26 7.34 -6.50
CA ASP A 282 7.76 8.00 -7.71
C ASP A 282 7.39 9.48 -7.84
N VAL A 283 6.53 9.97 -6.94
CA VAL A 283 6.14 11.37 -6.75
C VAL A 283 5.29 11.90 -7.92
N ASP A 284 4.38 11.08 -8.43
CA ASP A 284 3.45 11.44 -9.49
C ASP A 284 2.05 11.89 -8.98
N LEU A 285 1.87 11.90 -7.66
CA LEU A 285 0.65 12.25 -6.90
C LEU A 285 -0.42 11.17 -6.82
N TYR A 286 -0.18 9.97 -7.36
CA TYR A 286 -1.03 8.81 -7.14
C TYR A 286 -0.40 7.93 -6.06
N THR A 287 -1.15 7.65 -4.99
CA THR A 287 -0.65 6.82 -3.89
C THR A 287 -1.11 5.37 -4.05
N THR A 288 -0.37 4.44 -3.47
CA THR A 288 -0.76 3.01 -3.37
C THR A 288 -2.09 2.76 -2.65
N CYS A 289 -2.65 3.78 -1.98
CA CYS A 289 -3.93 3.68 -1.29
C CYS A 289 -5.05 4.55 -1.85
N GLY A 290 -4.78 5.34 -2.88
CA GLY A 290 -5.81 6.09 -3.60
C GLY A 290 -6.43 7.19 -2.74
N SER A 291 -5.60 7.87 -1.96
CA SER A 291 -5.94 9.16 -1.36
C SER A 291 -5.49 10.28 -2.30
N ASP A 292 -6.31 11.32 -2.45
CA ASP A 292 -5.92 12.53 -3.17
C ASP A 292 -5.19 13.46 -2.20
N PRO A 293 -3.85 13.64 -2.31
CA PRO A 293 -3.07 14.45 -1.39
C PRO A 293 -3.47 15.95 -1.46
N THR A 294 -4.22 16.36 -2.48
CA THR A 294 -4.71 17.72 -2.62
C THR A 294 -6.07 17.96 -1.93
N VAL A 295 -6.73 16.91 -1.45
CA VAL A 295 -8.04 16.99 -0.79
C VAL A 295 -8.09 16.15 0.50
N PRO A 296 -7.78 16.76 1.66
CA PRO A 296 -7.79 16.06 2.96
C PRO A 296 -9.16 15.50 3.34
N GLY A 297 -9.17 14.29 3.90
CA GLY A 297 -10.33 13.57 4.41
C GLY A 297 -11.27 13.05 3.32
N THR A 298 -10.78 12.87 2.09
CA THR A 298 -11.52 12.17 1.05
C THR A 298 -11.55 10.66 1.34
N PRO A 299 -12.70 9.98 1.17
CA PRO A 299 -12.72 8.53 1.26
C PRO A 299 -11.77 7.94 0.23
N LEU A 300 -10.95 6.96 0.62
CA LEU A 300 -10.08 6.22 -0.29
C LEU A 300 -10.85 5.84 -1.55
N ASP A 301 -10.42 6.39 -2.68
CA ASP A 301 -11.03 6.14 -3.96
C ASP A 301 -10.17 5.11 -4.68
N ARG A 302 -10.76 3.94 -4.94
CA ARG A 302 -10.05 2.83 -5.58
C ARG A 302 -9.73 3.14 -7.03
N ASP A 303 -10.45 4.10 -7.62
CA ASP A 303 -10.28 4.53 -9.00
C ASP A 303 -9.08 5.50 -9.16
N ILE A 304 -8.39 5.86 -8.06
CA ILE A 304 -7.14 6.64 -8.08
C ILE A 304 -5.96 5.90 -7.43
N VAL A 305 -6.08 4.58 -7.22
CA VAL A 305 -5.00 3.77 -6.66
C VAL A 305 -3.93 3.55 -7.73
N ASP A 306 -2.69 3.88 -7.39
CA ASP A 306 -1.55 3.55 -8.23
C ASP A 306 -1.30 2.02 -8.24
N CYS A 307 -1.26 1.45 -9.45
CA CYS A 307 -0.98 0.05 -9.66
C CYS A 307 0.53 -0.27 -9.77
N ASP A 308 1.40 0.71 -10.00
CA ASP A 308 2.86 0.61 -9.94
C ASP A 308 3.54 1.91 -9.44
N ASP A 309 3.50 2.10 -8.12
CA ASP A 309 4.15 3.18 -7.33
C ASP A 309 5.67 3.39 -7.58
N GLY A 310 6.30 2.53 -8.38
CA GLY A 310 7.70 2.69 -8.79
C GLY A 310 7.90 3.36 -10.15
N ASP A 311 6.83 3.62 -10.91
CA ASP A 311 6.86 4.11 -12.28
C ASP A 311 5.77 5.16 -12.55
N GLY A 312 6.13 6.45 -12.47
CA GLY A 312 5.16 7.56 -12.65
C GLY A 312 4.63 7.74 -14.08
N LEU A 313 4.80 6.73 -14.94
CA LEU A 313 4.10 6.58 -16.21
C LEU A 313 2.92 5.59 -16.13
N VAL A 314 2.79 4.85 -15.02
CA VAL A 314 1.76 3.85 -14.76
C VAL A 314 0.91 4.37 -13.61
N ASN A 315 -0.22 4.99 -13.92
CA ASN A 315 -1.13 5.56 -12.94
C ASN A 315 -2.53 5.77 -13.54
N PRO A 316 -3.59 5.95 -12.72
CA PRO A 316 -4.97 6.13 -13.18
C PRO A 316 -5.25 7.23 -14.24
N GLY A 317 -4.30 8.15 -14.46
CA GLY A 317 -4.39 9.21 -15.46
C GLY A 317 -3.48 9.01 -16.68
N ALA A 318 -2.73 7.92 -16.74
CA ALA A 318 -1.76 7.65 -17.79
C ALA A 318 -2.43 7.38 -19.14
N THR A 319 -1.62 7.36 -20.19
CA THR A 319 -2.08 6.97 -21.53
C THR A 319 -1.57 5.58 -21.82
N GLU A 320 -2.49 4.66 -22.11
CA GLU A 320 -2.18 3.30 -22.57
C GLU A 320 -1.15 3.27 -23.70
N VAL A 321 -0.07 2.53 -23.46
CA VAL A 321 0.96 2.18 -24.42
C VAL A 321 0.95 0.67 -24.55
N CYS A 322 0.95 0.15 -25.77
CA CYS A 322 0.95 -1.30 -26.03
C CYS A 322 2.27 -1.98 -25.58
N ASN A 323 2.49 -2.13 -24.28
CA ASN A 323 3.73 -2.56 -23.63
C ASN A 323 3.51 -3.79 -22.72
N GLY A 324 2.27 -4.26 -22.57
CA GLY A 324 1.90 -5.38 -21.71
C GLY A 324 1.63 -5.00 -20.26
N ILE A 325 1.58 -3.70 -19.95
CA ILE A 325 1.27 -3.09 -18.66
C ILE A 325 -0.11 -2.43 -18.81
N ASP A 326 -0.86 -2.40 -17.71
CA ASP A 326 -2.07 -1.59 -17.56
C ASP A 326 -1.56 -0.22 -17.11
N ASP A 327 -1.23 0.66 -18.05
CA ASP A 327 -0.58 1.92 -17.75
C ASP A 327 -1.57 2.86 -17.04
N ASP A 328 -2.85 2.83 -17.42
CA ASP A 328 -3.89 3.67 -16.83
C ASP A 328 -4.63 3.06 -15.63
N CYS A 329 -4.14 1.93 -15.12
CA CYS A 329 -4.64 1.22 -13.95
C CYS A 329 -6.18 0.97 -13.93
N ASP A 330 -6.82 0.90 -15.11
CA ASP A 330 -8.27 0.73 -15.23
C ASP A 330 -8.72 -0.76 -15.16
N GLY A 331 -7.74 -1.67 -15.15
CA GLY A 331 -7.91 -3.12 -15.09
C GLY A 331 -7.91 -3.82 -16.45
N GLU A 332 -7.79 -3.09 -17.55
CA GLU A 332 -7.62 -3.61 -18.90
C GLU A 332 -6.18 -3.39 -19.39
N VAL A 333 -5.41 -4.47 -19.54
CA VAL A 333 -4.06 -4.38 -20.13
C VAL A 333 -4.14 -4.14 -21.65
N ASP A 334 -3.52 -3.07 -22.13
CA ASP A 334 -3.34 -2.72 -23.55
C ASP A 334 -4.66 -2.70 -24.37
N PRO A 335 -5.73 -1.98 -23.95
CA PRO A 335 -7.01 -2.01 -24.63
C PRO A 335 -6.88 -1.40 -26.04
N GLY A 336 -7.32 -2.16 -27.05
CA GLY A 336 -7.25 -1.75 -28.46
C GLY A 336 -5.93 -2.05 -29.17
N CYS A 337 -4.94 -2.63 -28.49
CA CYS A 337 -3.70 -3.09 -29.08
C CYS A 337 -3.89 -4.44 -29.80
N ALA A 338 -3.38 -4.57 -31.02
CA ALA A 338 -3.38 -5.84 -31.76
C ALA A 338 -2.13 -6.68 -31.49
N CYS A 339 -1.13 -6.09 -30.83
CA CYS A 339 0.15 -6.67 -30.45
C CYS A 339 0.88 -5.79 -29.44
N ILE A 340 1.89 -6.34 -28.78
CA ILE A 340 2.75 -5.65 -27.82
C ILE A 340 4.02 -5.15 -28.53
N LEU A 341 4.51 -3.96 -28.17
CA LEU A 341 5.69 -3.35 -28.74
C LEU A 341 6.90 -4.30 -28.72
N GLY A 342 7.51 -4.52 -29.89
CA GLY A 342 8.65 -5.42 -30.05
C GLY A 342 8.28 -6.88 -30.36
N ASP A 343 7.00 -7.25 -30.27
CA ASP A 343 6.55 -8.56 -30.75
C ASP A 343 6.81 -8.70 -32.25
N THR A 344 7.05 -9.95 -32.66
CA THR A 344 7.18 -10.30 -34.08
C THR A 344 6.31 -11.49 -34.43
N ARG A 345 5.81 -11.52 -35.66
CA ARG A 345 5.08 -12.68 -36.20
C ARG A 345 5.40 -12.91 -37.67
N THR A 346 5.21 -14.15 -38.11
CA THR A 346 5.23 -14.48 -39.54
C THR A 346 4.00 -13.92 -40.24
N CYS A 347 4.15 -13.53 -41.49
CA CYS A 347 3.09 -12.97 -42.32
C CYS A 347 3.28 -13.38 -43.80
N GLY A 348 2.25 -13.18 -44.63
CA GLY A 348 2.27 -13.61 -46.03
C GLY A 348 1.93 -15.09 -46.24
N LEU A 349 1.88 -15.50 -47.51
CA LEU A 349 1.55 -16.87 -47.90
C LEU A 349 2.80 -17.76 -47.91
N TYR A 350 2.58 -19.07 -47.73
CA TYR A 350 3.61 -20.10 -47.85
C TYR A 350 3.14 -21.17 -48.84
N ALA A 351 3.02 -20.77 -50.10
CA ALA A 351 2.58 -21.60 -51.22
C ALA A 351 3.34 -21.20 -52.49
N GLY A 352 3.68 -22.18 -53.34
CA GLY A 352 4.36 -21.93 -54.60
C GLY A 352 5.67 -21.15 -54.47
N VAL A 353 5.78 -20.06 -55.23
CA VAL A 353 6.92 -19.13 -55.20
C VAL A 353 6.84 -18.11 -54.05
N CYS A 354 5.69 -18.00 -53.37
CA CYS A 354 5.52 -17.08 -52.26
C CYS A 354 6.39 -17.45 -51.06
N VAL A 355 6.94 -16.43 -50.43
CA VAL A 355 7.77 -16.55 -49.23
C VAL A 355 7.12 -15.76 -48.12
N GLN A 356 7.06 -16.35 -46.94
CA GLN A 356 6.60 -15.65 -45.74
C GLN A 356 7.60 -14.59 -45.31
N GLY A 357 7.08 -13.45 -44.89
CA GLY A 357 7.84 -12.38 -44.26
C GLY A 357 7.67 -12.38 -42.75
N MET A 358 8.21 -11.34 -42.11
CA MET A 358 8.02 -11.04 -40.70
C MET A 358 7.39 -9.65 -40.55
N GLN A 359 6.47 -9.53 -39.60
CA GLN A 359 5.93 -8.26 -39.11
C GLN A 359 6.46 -8.03 -37.70
N ALA A 360 6.88 -6.80 -37.42
CA ALA A 360 7.08 -6.31 -36.06
C ALA A 360 5.86 -5.50 -35.62
N CYS A 361 5.58 -5.54 -34.32
CA CYS A 361 4.61 -4.64 -33.72
C CYS A 361 5.22 -3.25 -33.54
N VAL A 362 4.54 -2.23 -34.05
CA VAL A 362 4.91 -0.83 -33.89
C VAL A 362 3.64 -0.08 -33.49
N ASP A 363 3.69 0.62 -32.37
CA ASP A 363 2.57 1.40 -31.82
C ASP A 363 1.25 0.60 -31.76
N GLY A 364 1.32 -0.64 -31.24
CA GLY A 364 0.15 -1.51 -31.06
C GLY A 364 -0.40 -2.19 -32.32
N LEU A 365 0.21 -1.95 -33.48
CA LEU A 365 -0.24 -2.48 -34.75
C LEU A 365 0.87 -3.27 -35.43
N TRP A 366 0.46 -4.34 -36.12
CA TRP A 366 1.37 -5.10 -36.96
C TRP A 366 1.79 -4.26 -38.17
N GLY A 367 3.10 -4.01 -38.29
CA GLY A 367 3.68 -3.23 -39.38
C GLY A 367 3.59 -3.93 -40.75
N THR A 368 4.39 -3.47 -41.71
CA THR A 368 4.47 -4.12 -43.03
C THR A 368 5.07 -5.52 -42.94
N CYS A 369 4.63 -6.42 -43.83
CA CYS A 369 5.17 -7.76 -43.93
C CYS A 369 6.52 -7.74 -44.67
N GLU A 370 7.60 -7.55 -43.94
CA GLU A 370 8.94 -7.43 -44.51
C GLU A 370 9.49 -8.78 -44.95
N GLY A 371 10.10 -8.82 -46.14
CA GLY A 371 10.68 -10.05 -46.71
C GLY A 371 9.67 -11.01 -47.33
N ALA A 372 8.38 -10.69 -47.30
CA ALA A 372 7.39 -11.48 -48.01
C ALA A 372 7.47 -11.28 -49.52
N ILE A 373 7.32 -12.38 -50.25
CA ILE A 373 7.04 -12.37 -51.68
C ILE A 373 5.57 -12.73 -51.81
N GLY A 374 4.76 -11.75 -52.24
CA GLY A 374 3.32 -11.92 -52.44
C GLY A 374 2.99 -12.59 -53.78
N PRO A 375 1.74 -13.01 -53.96
CA PRO A 375 1.30 -13.70 -55.16
C PRO A 375 1.39 -12.80 -56.39
N ALA A 376 1.84 -13.38 -57.51
CA ALA A 376 1.71 -12.76 -58.82
C ALA A 376 0.22 -12.61 -59.19
N VAL A 377 -0.08 -11.69 -60.10
CA VAL A 377 -1.46 -11.48 -60.57
C VAL A 377 -1.89 -12.46 -61.67
N THR A 378 -0.93 -13.21 -62.22
CA THR A 378 -1.12 -14.14 -63.32
C THR A 378 -0.14 -15.28 -63.20
N GLU A 379 -0.64 -16.51 -63.34
CA GLU A 379 0.16 -17.71 -63.53
C GLU A 379 0.98 -17.68 -64.82
N THR A 380 2.15 -18.32 -64.77
CA THR A 380 2.99 -18.62 -65.93
C THR A 380 3.08 -20.13 -66.06
N CYS A 381 3.04 -20.65 -67.29
CA CYS A 381 3.31 -22.07 -67.52
C CYS A 381 4.81 -22.36 -67.38
N ASP A 382 5.29 -22.47 -66.15
CA ASP A 382 6.71 -22.64 -65.82
C ASP A 382 6.96 -23.71 -64.74
N GLY A 383 5.88 -24.33 -64.22
CA GLY A 383 5.94 -25.39 -63.24
C GLY A 383 6.00 -24.91 -61.80
N TRP A 384 5.82 -23.61 -61.58
CA TRP A 384 5.68 -23.00 -60.26
C TRP A 384 4.26 -22.46 -60.08
N ASP A 385 3.87 -22.29 -58.82
CA ASP A 385 2.60 -21.68 -58.42
C ASP A 385 2.93 -20.20 -58.13
N ASP A 386 2.71 -19.35 -59.13
CA ASP A 386 3.15 -17.96 -59.19
C ASP A 386 2.21 -17.03 -58.38
N ASP A 387 0.92 -17.34 -58.36
CA ASP A 387 -0.16 -16.63 -57.68
C ASP A 387 -0.52 -17.24 -56.31
N CYS A 388 0.17 -18.30 -55.94
CA CYS A 388 0.19 -18.90 -54.61
C CYS A 388 -1.20 -19.35 -54.14
N ASP A 389 -2.08 -19.77 -55.05
CA ASP A 389 -3.40 -20.29 -54.74
C ASP A 389 -3.40 -21.77 -54.31
N GLY A 390 -2.23 -22.43 -54.44
CA GLY A 390 -2.01 -23.82 -54.08
C GLY A 390 -2.20 -24.81 -55.23
N THR A 391 -2.46 -24.32 -56.43
CA THR A 391 -2.40 -25.08 -57.68
C THR A 391 -1.25 -24.59 -58.55
N THR A 392 -0.77 -25.42 -59.47
CA THR A 392 0.40 -25.12 -60.30
C THR A 392 -0.04 -25.10 -61.75
N ASP A 393 0.37 -24.05 -62.47
CA ASP A 393 0.11 -23.87 -63.90
C ASP A 393 -1.40 -23.97 -64.27
N GLU A 394 -2.32 -23.43 -63.48
CA GLU A 394 -3.75 -23.52 -63.75
C GLU A 394 -4.26 -22.47 -64.75
N GLY A 395 -5.38 -22.80 -65.42
CA GLY A 395 -5.97 -21.95 -66.44
C GLY A 395 -5.39 -22.15 -67.85
N ALA A 396 -5.63 -21.16 -68.73
CA ALA A 396 -5.22 -21.20 -70.13
C ALA A 396 -3.96 -20.36 -70.35
N LEU A 397 -2.82 -20.91 -69.94
CA LEU A 397 -1.52 -20.23 -69.91
C LEU A 397 -0.75 -20.30 -71.24
N CYS A 398 -1.23 -21.11 -72.18
CA CYS A 398 -0.58 -21.37 -73.47
C CYS A 398 -1.44 -20.91 -74.65
N GLU A 399 -0.81 -20.79 -75.82
CA GLU A 399 -1.49 -20.42 -77.05
C GLU A 399 -2.56 -21.46 -77.46
N PRO A 400 -3.58 -21.08 -78.24
CA PRO A 400 -4.64 -22.00 -78.67
C PRO A 400 -4.08 -23.24 -79.40
N GLY A 401 -4.33 -24.42 -78.82
CA GLY A 401 -3.86 -25.71 -79.34
C GLY A 401 -2.73 -26.35 -78.51
N GLU A 402 -2.25 -25.64 -77.49
CA GLU A 402 -1.27 -26.12 -76.52
C GLU A 402 -1.91 -26.27 -75.14
N ALA A 403 -1.33 -27.14 -74.30
CA ALA A 403 -1.65 -27.24 -72.90
C ALA A 403 -0.36 -27.10 -72.08
N CYS A 404 -0.46 -26.52 -70.89
CA CYS A 404 0.63 -26.52 -69.96
C CYS A 404 0.80 -27.92 -69.36
N VAL A 405 1.95 -28.55 -69.61
CA VAL A 405 2.25 -29.90 -69.11
C VAL A 405 3.70 -29.92 -68.62
N ASP A 406 3.88 -30.16 -67.33
CA ASP A 406 5.16 -30.14 -66.62
C ASP A 406 5.92 -28.80 -66.81
N GLY A 407 5.24 -27.66 -66.60
CA GLY A 407 5.87 -26.32 -66.70
C GLY A 407 6.32 -25.92 -68.10
N ALA A 408 5.69 -26.47 -69.14
CA ALA A 408 5.96 -26.08 -70.51
C ALA A 408 4.71 -26.22 -71.40
N CYS A 409 4.50 -25.23 -72.28
CA CYS A 409 3.46 -25.31 -73.30
C CYS A 409 3.82 -26.38 -74.33
N ARG A 410 2.96 -27.41 -74.43
CA ARG A 410 3.11 -28.51 -75.37
C ARG A 410 1.88 -28.60 -76.26
N LEU A 411 2.09 -28.79 -77.56
CA LEU A 411 1.02 -29.11 -78.50
C LEU A 411 0.27 -30.35 -78.03
N LEU A 412 -1.05 -30.24 -77.96
CA LEU A 412 -1.91 -31.39 -77.73
C LEU A 412 -1.69 -32.34 -78.90
N ALA A 413 -0.97 -33.44 -78.65
CA ALA A 413 -0.71 -34.46 -79.65
C ALA A 413 -2.06 -34.89 -80.26
N GLN A 414 -2.22 -34.64 -81.55
CA GLN A 414 -3.34 -35.24 -82.28
C GLN A 414 -3.23 -36.75 -82.11
N PRO A 415 -4.33 -37.47 -81.82
CA PRO A 415 -4.25 -38.91 -81.61
C PRO A 415 -3.63 -39.56 -82.86
N GLU A 416 -2.48 -40.20 -82.68
CA GLU A 416 -1.82 -41.04 -83.69
C GLU A 416 -2.83 -42.05 -84.26
N PRO A 417 -2.90 -42.24 -85.59
CA PRO A 417 -3.85 -43.16 -86.19
C PRO A 417 -3.53 -44.60 -85.80
N VAL A 418 -4.49 -45.25 -85.15
CA VAL A 418 -4.42 -46.66 -84.75
C VAL A 418 -4.33 -47.54 -86.00
N SER A 419 -3.24 -48.28 -86.13
CA SER A 419 -3.02 -49.30 -87.16
C SER A 419 -3.91 -50.52 -86.91
N GLU A 420 -4.87 -50.75 -87.82
CA GLU A 420 -5.68 -51.97 -87.87
C GLU A 420 -4.83 -53.16 -88.33
N SER A 421 -4.66 -54.16 -87.45
CA SER A 421 -4.55 -55.55 -87.89
C SER A 421 -5.26 -56.46 -86.88
N GLY A 422 -6.31 -57.11 -87.38
CA GLY A 422 -7.28 -57.85 -86.59
C GLY A 422 -6.82 -59.22 -86.10
N GLY A 423 -7.52 -59.69 -85.05
CA GLY A 423 -7.48 -61.05 -84.55
C GLY A 423 -8.65 -61.28 -83.59
N CYS A 424 -9.46 -62.30 -83.90
CA CYS A 424 -10.87 -62.47 -83.53
C CYS A 424 -11.19 -62.91 -82.09
N CYS A 425 -12.48 -62.68 -81.73
CA CYS A 425 -13.38 -63.53 -80.92
C CYS A 425 -13.22 -63.38 -79.38
N THR A 426 -14.23 -63.19 -78.52
CA THR A 426 -15.68 -63.48 -78.55
C THR A 426 -16.36 -62.86 -77.30
N VAL A 427 -17.59 -62.36 -77.48
CA VAL A 427 -18.76 -62.20 -76.55
C VAL A 427 -18.57 -62.26 -75.02
N ALA A 428 -19.11 -61.26 -74.31
CA ALA A 428 -20.36 -61.39 -73.53
C ALA A 428 -20.86 -60.03 -72.98
N ALA A 429 -22.17 -59.91 -72.92
CA ALA A 429 -22.97 -58.72 -72.64
C ALA A 429 -23.18 -58.43 -71.14
N GLY A 430 -23.63 -57.19 -70.84
CA GLY A 430 -24.37 -56.84 -69.62
C GLY A 430 -23.77 -55.67 -68.85
N SER A 431 -24.04 -54.41 -69.20
CA SER A 431 -25.20 -53.60 -68.82
C SER A 431 -25.14 -52.97 -67.40
N ARG A 432 -25.18 -51.62 -67.41
CA ARG A 432 -25.71 -50.68 -66.41
C ARG A 432 -24.81 -50.30 -65.22
N GLY A 433 -24.44 -49.01 -65.17
CA GLY A 433 -24.18 -48.28 -63.91
C GLY A 433 -25.46 -48.17 -63.05
N PRO A 434 -25.46 -47.47 -61.91
CA PRO A 434 -24.67 -46.27 -61.59
C PRO A 434 -24.01 -46.29 -60.18
N SER A 435 -23.34 -45.20 -59.83
CA SER A 435 -23.04 -44.74 -58.46
C SER A 435 -24.34 -44.56 -57.62
N PRO A 436 -24.36 -44.18 -56.32
CA PRO A 436 -23.31 -43.66 -55.44
C PRO A 436 -23.38 -44.13 -53.94
N ARG A 437 -22.54 -43.50 -53.10
CA ARG A 437 -22.59 -43.36 -51.62
C ARG A 437 -22.13 -44.55 -50.79
N HIS A 438 -21.07 -44.35 -49.99
CA HIS A 438 -20.98 -44.76 -48.58
C HIS A 438 -20.10 -43.76 -47.83
N ALA A 439 -20.74 -42.99 -46.95
CA ALA A 439 -20.12 -42.37 -45.78
C ALA A 439 -19.87 -43.45 -44.72
N ILE A 440 -18.79 -43.35 -43.94
CA ILE A 440 -18.52 -43.91 -42.59
C ILE A 440 -17.08 -43.47 -42.27
N ALA A 441 -16.66 -43.10 -41.07
CA ALA A 441 -17.21 -42.47 -39.89
C ALA A 441 -15.96 -42.21 -39.02
N PHE A 442 -15.82 -40.99 -38.50
CA PHE A 442 -14.87 -40.63 -37.47
C PHE A 442 -15.11 -41.48 -36.21
N THR A 443 -14.08 -42.16 -35.71
CA THR A 443 -14.04 -42.64 -34.33
C THR A 443 -13.40 -41.60 -33.44
N LEU A 444 -14.23 -40.93 -32.63
CA LEU A 444 -13.83 -40.16 -31.45
C LEU A 444 -13.30 -41.11 -30.36
N GLY A 445 -12.11 -40.82 -29.84
CA GLY A 445 -11.63 -41.35 -28.57
C GLY A 445 -12.11 -40.46 -27.42
N LEU A 446 -13.07 -40.94 -26.62
CA LEU A 446 -13.40 -40.40 -25.31
C LEU A 446 -12.46 -41.04 -24.26
N LEU A 447 -11.58 -40.25 -23.65
CA LEU A 447 -10.96 -40.58 -22.37
C LEU A 447 -11.84 -40.04 -21.24
N ALA A 448 -12.48 -40.94 -20.51
CA ALA A 448 -13.11 -40.65 -19.23
C ALA A 448 -12.10 -40.91 -18.11
N VAL A 449 -11.71 -39.86 -17.38
CA VAL A 449 -11.07 -39.97 -16.07
C VAL A 449 -12.08 -39.50 -15.02
N ALA A 450 -12.44 -40.41 -14.14
CA ALA A 450 -13.30 -40.17 -12.99
C ALA A 450 -12.44 -40.06 -11.72
N GLY A 451 -12.79 -39.09 -10.87
CA GLY A 451 -12.70 -39.20 -9.41
C GLY A 451 -11.64 -38.35 -8.72
N MET A 452 -12.06 -37.26 -8.07
CA MET A 452 -12.24 -37.22 -6.60
C MET A 452 -12.64 -35.81 -6.14
N ARG A 453 -13.90 -35.66 -5.71
CA ARG A 453 -14.32 -34.62 -4.74
C ARG A 453 -14.28 -35.25 -3.35
N LEU A 454 -13.51 -34.68 -2.43
CA LEU A 454 -13.76 -34.84 -0.99
C LEU A 454 -14.22 -33.51 -0.42
N GLY A 455 -15.34 -33.56 0.30
CA GLY A 455 -15.96 -32.43 0.97
C GLY A 455 -15.36 -32.12 2.33
N ARG A 456 -15.31 -30.82 2.59
CA ARG A 456 -15.40 -30.05 3.85
C ARG A 456 -15.96 -30.80 5.07
N ARG A 457 -15.25 -30.71 6.22
CA ARG A 457 -15.73 -30.26 7.56
C ARG A 457 -14.71 -30.61 8.66
N ARG A 458 -14.00 -29.62 9.19
CA ARG A 458 -14.18 -29.06 10.53
C ARG A 458 -13.44 -27.74 10.63
#